data_AF-A0A5M4D9K3-F1
#
_entry.id   AF-A0A5M4D9K3-F1
#
_cell.length_a   1.000
_cell.length_b   1.000
_cell.length_c   1.000
_cell.angle_alpha   90.00
_cell.angle_beta   90.00
_cell.angle_gamma   90.00
#
_symmetry.space_group_name_H-M   'P 1'
#
loop_
_entity.id
_entity.type
_entity.pdbx_description
1 polymer ?
#
loop_
_entity_poly.entity_id
_entity_poly.type
_entity_poly.pdbx_seq_one_letter_code
_entity_poly.pdbx_strand_id
1 'polypeptide(L)'
;MREIIEPFRIRSVEPIRFNSPDDRKSILEQANWNVFKIDAEEVLIDLLTDSGTAAMSSAQWAAIMVGDESYAGSKSYKAFVTQVKSIFGFEHIIPVHQGRAAEKILMSIVGGEGKSVPNNNHFDT
;
A
#
# COMPACT_ATOMS: atom_id res chain seq x y z
N MET A 1 -10.65 -10.31 25.37
CA MET A 1 -10.04 -9.06 24.84
C MET A 1 -10.98 -7.90 25.15
N ARG A 2 -10.44 -6.72 25.42
CA ARG A 2 -11.25 -5.51 25.60
C ARG A 2 -11.66 -5.00 24.22
N GLU A 3 -12.95 -4.70 24.04
CA GLU A 3 -13.42 -4.03 22.82
C GLU A 3 -12.76 -2.64 22.72
N ILE A 4 -12.21 -2.33 21.56
CA ILE A 4 -11.57 -1.05 21.25
C ILE A 4 -12.59 -0.24 20.45
N ILE A 5 -12.88 0.99 20.90
CA ILE A 5 -13.70 1.93 20.13
C ILE A 5 -12.80 2.61 19.10
N GLU A 6 -13.19 2.58 17.82
CA GLU A 6 -12.42 3.20 16.75
C GLU A 6 -12.27 4.71 17.00
N PRO A 7 -11.04 5.25 16.97
CA PRO A 7 -10.79 6.69 17.17
C PRO A 7 -11.06 7.51 15.90
N PHE A 8 -12.03 7.08 15.09
CA PHE A 8 -12.48 7.73 13.87
C PHE A 8 -13.96 7.41 13.62
N ARG A 9 -14.58 8.13 12.69
CA ARG A 9 -15.95 7.85 12.22
C ARG A 9 -15.92 7.59 10.71
N ILE A 10 -16.79 6.72 10.24
CA ILE A 10 -16.95 6.41 8.82
C ILE A 10 -17.40 7.68 8.08
N ARG A 11 -16.69 8.04 7.01
CA ARG A 11 -16.99 9.21 6.17
C ARG A 11 -17.65 8.85 4.85
N SER A 12 -17.25 7.73 4.27
CA SER A 12 -17.76 7.14 3.03
C SER A 12 -17.66 5.63 3.15
N VAL A 13 -18.44 4.91 2.35
CA VAL A 13 -18.44 3.43 2.29
C VAL A 13 -18.27 2.97 0.86
N GLU A 14 -17.68 1.79 0.69
CA GLU A 14 -17.64 1.05 -0.56
C GLU A 14 -18.62 -0.14 -0.45
N PRO A 15 -19.54 -0.35 -1.41
CA PRO A 15 -20.45 -1.48 -1.38
C PRO A 15 -19.70 -2.81 -1.46
N ILE A 16 -20.14 -3.80 -0.68
CA ILE A 16 -19.65 -5.18 -0.76
C ILE A 16 -20.76 -6.11 -1.27
N ARG A 17 -20.38 -7.13 -2.04
CA ARG A 17 -21.31 -8.12 -2.59
C ARG A 17 -21.38 -9.35 -1.70
N PHE A 18 -22.59 -9.75 -1.33
CA PHE A 18 -22.84 -11.00 -0.64
C PHE A 18 -23.10 -12.11 -1.65
N ASN A 19 -22.18 -13.07 -1.73
CA ASN A 19 -22.34 -14.29 -2.52
C ASN A 19 -22.88 -15.44 -1.66
N SER A 20 -23.50 -16.42 -2.32
CA SER A 20 -23.90 -17.66 -1.66
C SER A 20 -22.71 -18.61 -1.48
N PRO A 21 -22.80 -19.61 -0.59
CA PRO A 21 -21.80 -20.67 -0.51
C PRO A 21 -21.55 -21.39 -1.85
N ASP A 22 -22.60 -21.59 -2.65
CA ASP A 22 -22.51 -22.27 -3.95
C ASP A 22 -21.78 -21.41 -4.99
N ASP A 23 -22.04 -20.09 -5.00
CA ASP A 23 -21.31 -19.14 -5.84
C ASP A 23 -19.81 -19.19 -5.52
N ARG A 24 -19.45 -19.09 -4.23
CA ARG A 24 -18.05 -19.14 -3.79
C ARG A 24 -17.34 -20.42 -4.19
N LYS A 25 -18.03 -21.56 -4.13
CA LYS A 25 -17.47 -22.84 -4.59
C LYS A 25 -17.18 -22.80 -6.09
N SER A 26 -18.13 -22.33 -6.90
CA SER A 26 -17.94 -22.19 -8.35
C SER A 26 -16.79 -21.24 -8.69
N ILE A 27 -16.70 -20.09 -8.00
CA ILE A 27 -15.62 -19.12 -8.16
C ILE A 27 -14.26 -19.75 -7.83
N LEU A 28 -14.16 -20.50 -6.73
CA LEU A 28 -12.93 -21.19 -6.35
C LEU A 28 -12.52 -22.25 -7.37
N GLU A 29 -13.47 -23.03 -7.88
CA GLU A 29 -13.21 -24.03 -8.92
C GLU A 29 -12.70 -23.37 -10.22
N GLN A 30 -13.34 -22.28 -10.67
CA GLN A 30 -12.92 -21.49 -11.84
C GLN A 30 -11.53 -20.86 -11.65
N ALA A 31 -11.24 -20.38 -10.43
CA ALA A 31 -9.94 -19.84 -10.06
C ALA A 31 -8.86 -20.93 -9.88
N ASN A 32 -9.19 -22.21 -10.11
CA ASN A 32 -8.31 -23.36 -9.86
C ASN A 32 -7.77 -23.37 -8.43
N TRP A 33 -8.62 -23.04 -7.46
CA TRP A 33 -8.30 -22.98 -6.03
C TRP A 33 -7.18 -21.99 -5.67
N ASN A 34 -6.88 -21.03 -6.55
CA ASN A 34 -5.92 -19.97 -6.30
C ASN A 34 -6.64 -18.63 -6.11
N VAL A 35 -6.67 -18.13 -4.87
CA VAL A 35 -7.36 -16.89 -4.51
C VAL A 35 -6.80 -15.64 -5.20
N PHE A 36 -5.53 -15.66 -5.64
CA PHE A 36 -4.96 -14.56 -6.45
C PHE A 36 -5.63 -14.39 -7.82
N LYS A 37 -6.41 -15.37 -8.26
CA LYS A 37 -7.12 -15.35 -9.54
C LYS A 37 -8.61 -15.00 -9.40
N ILE A 38 -9.08 -14.71 -8.20
CA ILE A 38 -10.47 -14.34 -7.95
C ILE A 38 -10.63 -12.85 -8.19
N ASP A 39 -11.66 -12.46 -8.93
CA ASP A 39 -12.02 -11.06 -9.13
C ASP A 39 -12.45 -10.42 -7.80
N ALA A 40 -11.98 -9.20 -7.53
CA ALA A 40 -12.21 -8.52 -6.26
C ALA A 40 -13.71 -8.33 -5.93
N GLU A 41 -14.56 -8.17 -6.95
CA GLU A 41 -16.02 -8.02 -6.77
C GLU A 41 -16.71 -9.28 -6.23
N GLU A 42 -16.03 -10.43 -6.31
CA GLU A 42 -16.48 -11.72 -5.79
C GLU A 42 -15.93 -12.01 -4.38
N VAL A 43 -15.12 -11.12 -3.82
CA VAL A 43 -14.55 -11.24 -2.47
C VAL A 43 -15.33 -10.37 -1.50
N LEU A 44 -15.93 -10.99 -0.47
CA LEU A 44 -16.74 -10.27 0.53
C LEU A 44 -15.88 -9.45 1.51
N ILE A 45 -14.79 -10.03 1.98
CA ILE A 45 -13.79 -9.38 2.84
C ILE A 45 -12.43 -9.77 2.30
N ASP A 46 -11.70 -8.81 1.75
CA ASP A 46 -10.37 -9.04 1.21
C ASP A 46 -9.32 -8.86 2.30
N LEU A 47 -8.62 -9.95 2.61
CA LEU A 47 -7.52 -10.02 3.58
C LEU A 47 -6.21 -10.47 2.91
N LEU A 48 -6.11 -10.37 1.58
CA LEU A 48 -4.96 -10.83 0.82
C LEU A 48 -3.70 -10.02 1.15
N THR A 49 -3.83 -8.72 1.32
CA THR A 49 -2.72 -7.82 1.64
C THR A 49 -3.19 -6.55 2.34
N ASP A 50 -2.31 -5.96 3.15
CA ASP A 50 -2.41 -4.62 3.71
C ASP A 50 -1.75 -3.55 2.80
N SER A 51 -1.17 -3.96 1.67
CA SER A 51 -0.45 -3.08 0.76
C SER A 51 -1.41 -2.31 -0.16
N GLY A 52 -1.59 -1.02 0.12
CA GLY A 52 -2.39 -0.12 -0.72
C GLY A 52 -3.91 -0.27 -0.56
N THR A 53 -4.37 -1.09 0.39
CA THR A 53 -5.79 -1.38 0.66
C THR A 53 -6.38 -0.56 1.83
N ALA A 54 -5.63 0.40 2.37
CA ALA A 54 -6.05 1.22 3.50
C ALA A 54 -7.07 2.31 3.11
N ALA A 55 -8.01 2.61 4.01
CA ALA A 55 -8.94 3.72 3.86
C ALA A 55 -8.27 5.06 4.19
N MET A 56 -8.27 5.99 3.23
CA MET A 56 -7.77 7.36 3.44
C MET A 56 -8.78 8.24 4.21
N SER A 57 -8.25 9.13 5.03
CA SER A 57 -9.02 10.19 5.70
C SER A 57 -9.54 11.24 4.72
N SER A 58 -10.55 12.02 5.13
CA SER A 58 -11.03 13.16 4.34
C SER A 58 -9.97 14.23 4.11
N ALA A 59 -8.99 14.37 5.01
CA ALA A 59 -7.87 15.31 4.85
C ALA A 59 -6.90 14.85 3.75
N GLN A 60 -6.65 13.54 3.64
CA GLN A 60 -5.84 12.98 2.54
C GLN A 60 -6.55 13.15 1.20
N TRP A 61 -7.85 12.87 1.13
CA TRP A 61 -8.65 13.14 -0.08
C TRP A 61 -8.63 14.63 -0.47
N ALA A 62 -8.73 15.55 0.49
CA ALA A 62 -8.60 16.98 0.22
C ALA A 62 -7.21 17.35 -0.33
N ALA A 63 -6.14 16.74 0.20
CA ALA A 63 -4.78 16.95 -0.29
C ALA A 63 -4.58 16.47 -1.73
N ILE A 64 -5.22 15.37 -2.12
CA ILE A 64 -5.22 14.89 -3.52
C ILE A 64 -5.85 15.94 -4.45
N MET A 65 -6.98 16.55 -4.04
CA MET A 65 -7.67 17.55 -4.87
C MET A 65 -6.88 18.84 -5.11
N VAL A 66 -5.86 19.12 -4.28
CA VAL A 66 -5.00 20.32 -4.40
C VAL A 66 -3.55 19.96 -4.74
N GLY A 67 -3.32 18.76 -5.29
CA GLY A 67 -2.01 18.28 -5.68
C GLY A 67 -1.33 19.19 -6.71
N ASP A 68 -0.04 19.46 -6.50
CA ASP A 68 0.80 20.20 -7.44
C ASP A 68 1.49 19.22 -8.42
N GLU A 69 0.95 19.14 -9.63
CA GLU A 69 1.38 18.28 -10.74
C GLU A 69 2.57 18.85 -11.56
N SER A 70 3.28 19.85 -11.02
CA SER A 70 4.46 20.40 -11.68
C SER A 70 5.57 19.36 -11.82
N TYR A 71 6.12 19.23 -13.04
CA TYR A 71 7.19 18.27 -13.36
C TYR A 71 8.47 18.45 -12.51
N ALA A 72 8.79 19.68 -12.13
CA ALA A 72 9.92 19.99 -11.26
C ALA A 72 9.53 21.07 -10.23
N GLY A 73 10.03 20.93 -9.00
CA GLY A 73 9.82 21.93 -7.95
C GLY A 73 8.44 21.90 -7.27
N SER A 74 7.69 20.81 -7.42
CA SER A 74 6.35 20.62 -6.83
C SER A 74 6.31 20.96 -5.32
N LYS A 75 5.27 21.70 -4.92
CA LYS A 75 4.97 22.00 -3.52
C LYS A 75 4.67 20.71 -2.74
N SER A 76 4.01 19.73 -3.36
CA SER A 76 3.72 18.42 -2.77
C SER A 76 5.00 17.69 -2.38
N TYR A 77 6.02 17.72 -3.26
CA TYR A 77 7.34 17.15 -2.95
C TYR A 77 8.00 17.82 -1.75
N LYS A 78 7.99 19.16 -1.69
CA LYS A 78 8.57 19.90 -0.55
C LYS A 78 7.88 19.56 0.77
N ALA A 79 6.55 19.47 0.76
CA ALA A 79 5.77 19.06 1.93
C ALA A 79 6.13 17.63 2.36
N PHE A 80 6.17 16.69 1.42
CA PHE A 80 6.57 15.30 1.66
C PHE A 80 7.96 15.21 2.29
N VAL A 81 8.98 15.83 1.67
CA VAL A 81 10.36 15.81 2.20
C VAL A 81 10.44 16.43 3.58
N THR A 82 9.75 17.55 3.83
CA THR A 82 9.74 18.19 5.15
C THR A 82 9.22 17.25 6.23
N GLN A 83 8.12 16.54 5.96
CA GLN A 83 7.55 15.59 6.92
C GLN A 83 8.43 14.35 7.12
N VAL A 84 8.93 13.75 6.04
CA VAL A 84 9.84 12.58 6.13
C VAL A 84 11.11 12.94 6.90
N LYS A 85 11.69 14.11 6.66
CA LYS A 85 12.84 14.61 7.44
C LYS A 85 12.50 14.82 8.91
N SER A 86 11.34 15.38 9.20
CA SER A 86 10.90 15.60 10.59
C SER A 86 10.72 14.28 11.36
N ILE A 87 10.30 13.21 10.70
CA ILE A 87 10.04 11.91 11.32
C ILE A 87 11.32 11.08 11.45
N PHE A 88 12.13 11.02 10.38
CA PHE A 88 13.27 10.09 10.30
C PHE A 88 14.64 10.74 10.38
N GLY A 89 14.76 12.06 10.17
CA GLY A 89 16.02 12.79 10.28
C GLY A 89 17.02 12.62 9.12
N PHE A 90 16.65 11.96 8.02
CA PHE A 90 17.55 11.77 6.88
C PHE A 90 17.84 13.07 6.10
N GLU A 91 19.07 13.24 5.62
CA GLU A 91 19.46 14.43 4.87
C GLU A 91 18.89 14.47 3.44
N HIS A 92 18.92 13.33 2.74
CA HIS A 92 18.47 13.20 1.36
C HIS A 92 17.28 12.25 1.26
N ILE A 93 16.25 12.66 0.53
CA ILE A 93 15.00 11.91 0.34
C ILE A 93 14.75 11.81 -1.16
N ILE A 94 14.51 10.60 -1.66
CA ILE A 94 14.16 10.32 -3.05
C ILE A 94 12.80 9.62 -3.05
N PRO A 95 11.71 10.26 -3.53
CA PRO A 95 10.42 9.61 -3.63
C PRO A 95 10.46 8.57 -4.76
N VAL A 96 9.79 7.46 -4.54
CA VAL A 96 9.56 6.41 -5.53
C VAL A 96 8.08 6.03 -5.52
N HIS A 97 7.61 5.32 -6.54
CA HIS A 97 6.19 4.93 -6.61
C HIS A 97 5.80 3.92 -5.52
N GLN A 98 6.69 3.01 -5.09
CA GLN A 98 6.48 2.07 -3.98
C GLN A 98 7.80 1.43 -3.49
N GLY A 99 7.72 0.59 -2.45
CA GLY A 99 8.88 -0.02 -1.77
C GLY A 99 9.90 -0.69 -2.70
N ARG A 100 9.46 -1.61 -3.57
CA ARG A 100 10.36 -2.36 -4.49
C ARG A 100 11.23 -1.48 -5.39
N ALA A 101 10.77 -0.28 -5.72
CA ALA A 101 11.54 0.66 -6.53
C ALA A 101 12.67 1.31 -5.74
N ALA A 102 12.44 1.65 -4.46
CA ALA A 102 13.49 2.12 -3.57
C ALA A 102 14.55 1.04 -3.36
N GLU A 103 14.12 -0.21 -3.14
CA GLU A 103 15.01 -1.36 -2.99
C GLU A 103 15.88 -1.55 -4.22
N LYS A 104 15.29 -1.51 -5.43
CA LYS A 104 16.04 -1.63 -6.69
C LYS A 104 17.13 -0.57 -6.81
N ILE A 105 16.79 0.70 -6.55
CA ILE A 105 17.76 1.80 -6.60
C ILE A 105 18.88 1.55 -5.60
N LEU A 106 18.56 1.28 -4.33
CA LEU A 106 19.55 1.07 -3.29
C LEU A 106 20.46 -0.12 -3.61
N MET A 107 19.88 -1.27 -3.95
CA MET A 107 20.64 -2.50 -4.23
C MET A 107 21.49 -2.41 -5.49
N SER A 108 21.11 -1.57 -6.47
CA SER A 108 21.96 -1.28 -7.63
C SER A 108 23.27 -0.57 -7.25
N ILE A 109 23.29 0.11 -6.11
CA ILE A 109 24.45 0.87 -5.62
C ILE A 109 25.24 0.03 -4.61
N VAL A 110 24.55 -0.57 -3.64
CA VAL A 110 25.21 -1.23 -2.50
C VAL A 110 25.36 -2.74 -2.66
N GLY A 111 24.53 -3.38 -3.49
CA GLY A 111 24.58 -4.81 -3.79
C GLY A 111 25.58 -5.18 -4.89
N GLY A 112 25.48 -6.39 -5.42
CA GLY A 112 26.29 -6.90 -6.53
C GLY A 112 27.08 -8.17 -6.21
N GLU A 113 27.78 -8.67 -7.22
CA GLU A 113 28.58 -9.89 -7.13
C GLU A 113 29.62 -9.83 -6.00
N GLY A 114 29.76 -10.93 -5.26
CA GLY A 114 30.69 -11.03 -4.14
C GLY A 114 30.26 -10.32 -2.86
N LYS A 115 29.09 -9.65 -2.84
CA LYS A 115 28.55 -9.00 -1.63
C LYS A 115 27.46 -9.85 -0.97
N SER A 116 27.45 -9.82 0.36
CA SER A 116 26.41 -10.44 1.18
C SER A 116 25.62 -9.35 1.92
N VAL A 117 24.29 -9.43 1.89
CA VAL A 117 23.40 -8.49 2.59
C VAL A 117 22.71 -9.22 3.76
N PRO A 118 23.24 -9.11 4.99
CA PRO A 118 22.59 -9.71 6.15
C PRO A 118 21.26 -9.01 6.45
N ASN A 119 20.27 -9.79 6.87
CA ASN A 119 18.94 -9.30 7.21
C ASN A 119 18.32 -10.22 8.29
N ASN A 120 17.45 -9.67 9.13
CA ASN A 120 16.70 -10.43 10.13
C ASN A 120 15.52 -11.24 9.53
N ASN A 121 15.00 -10.84 8.38
CA ASN A 121 14.24 -11.64 7.41
C ASN A 121 13.99 -10.82 6.14
N HIS A 122 14.47 -11.27 4.98
CA HIS A 122 14.17 -10.55 3.72
C HIS A 122 12.68 -10.70 3.38
N PHE A 123 12.05 -9.60 2.99
CA PHE A 123 10.65 -9.61 2.57
C PHE A 123 10.52 -10.23 1.17
N ASP A 124 9.46 -10.99 0.94
CA ASP A 124 9.11 -11.56 -0.36
C ASP A 124 8.36 -10.49 -1.17
N THR A 125 8.92 -10.08 -2.31
CA THR A 125 8.43 -8.93 -3.12
C THR A 125 8.23 -9.27 -4.58
#